data_AF-A0A951FHU7-F1
#
_entry.id   AF-A0A951FHU7-F1
#
_cell.length_a   1.000
_cell.length_b   1.000
_cell.length_c   1.000
_cell.angle_alpha   90.00
_cell.angle_beta   90.00
_cell.angle_gamma   90.00
#
_symmetry.space_group_name_H-M   'P 1'
#
loop_
_entity.id
_entity.type
_entity.pdbx_description
1 polymer ?
#
loop_
_entity_poly.entity_id
_entity_poly.type
_entity_poly.pdbx_seq_one_letter_code
_entity_poly.pdbx_strand_id
1 'polypeptide(L)'
;WERAIELWLGAAPAYRPVLIHRDYHPTNILWQHDAISGVVDWVNACRGPAGVDVAHCRMNLTLMHGMDLADQFLLLYTELAESFDYHPYWDVDSILDLCLPTPSFYTPWQTFGLGTIVPQVLQQRADTHLERVMTSL
;
A
#
# COMPACT_ATOMS: atom_id res chain seq x y z
N TRP A 1 1.72 -1.85 17.72
CA TRP A 1 3.15 -1.78 17.36
C TRP A 1 3.93 -3.04 17.74
N GLU A 2 4.06 -3.41 19.01
CA GLU A 2 4.80 -4.64 19.41
C GLU A 2 4.33 -5.90 18.66
N ARG A 3 3.03 -6.22 18.73
CA ARG A 3 2.44 -7.37 18.00
C ARG A 3 2.62 -7.30 16.47
N ALA A 4 2.71 -6.10 15.89
CA ALA A 4 2.96 -5.95 14.46
C ALA A 4 4.43 -6.23 14.12
N ILE A 5 5.36 -5.74 14.94
CA ILE A 5 6.79 -6.05 14.82
C ILE A 5 7.02 -7.56 14.99
N GLU A 6 6.36 -8.19 15.94
CA GLU A 6 6.41 -9.65 16.12
C GLU A 6 5.91 -10.40 14.88
N LEU A 7 4.79 -9.96 14.28
CA LEU A 7 4.29 -10.52 13.02
C LEU A 7 5.33 -10.39 11.89
N TRP A 8 5.95 -9.21 11.77
CA TRP A 8 6.92 -8.91 10.72
C TRP A 8 8.25 -9.66 10.89
N LEU A 9 8.72 -9.82 12.13
CA LEU A 9 9.91 -10.62 12.47
C LEU A 9 9.68 -12.14 12.35
N GLY A 10 8.42 -12.56 12.28
CA GLY A 10 8.04 -13.94 12.01
C GLY A 10 8.40 -14.40 10.59
N ALA A 11 7.94 -15.60 10.23
CA ALA A 11 8.09 -16.08 8.86
C ALA A 11 7.15 -15.32 7.93
N ALA A 12 7.69 -14.80 6.82
CA ALA A 12 6.87 -14.25 5.76
C ALA A 12 5.88 -15.30 5.23
N PRO A 13 4.65 -14.91 4.85
CA PRO A 13 3.64 -15.82 4.33
C PRO A 13 4.15 -16.55 3.07
N ALA A 14 3.68 -17.77 2.86
CA ALA A 14 3.93 -18.46 1.60
C ALA A 14 3.30 -17.67 0.44
N TYR A 15 3.99 -17.61 -0.70
CA TYR A 15 3.53 -16.87 -1.87
C TYR A 15 3.93 -17.56 -3.16
N ARG A 16 3.18 -17.28 -4.23
CA ARG A 16 3.55 -17.62 -5.61
C ARG A 16 4.22 -16.41 -6.26
N PRO A 17 5.46 -16.51 -6.76
CA PRO A 17 6.13 -15.36 -7.37
C PRO A 17 5.48 -14.94 -8.69
N VAL A 18 5.11 -13.66 -8.79
CA VAL A 18 4.60 -12.99 -9.99
C VAL A 18 5.48 -11.80 -10.35
N LEU A 19 5.24 -11.14 -11.48
CA LEU A 19 5.86 -9.85 -11.76
C LEU A 19 5.30 -8.79 -10.80
N ILE A 20 6.18 -8.07 -10.11
CA ILE A 20 5.83 -6.95 -9.24
C ILE A 20 6.62 -5.70 -9.65
N HIS A 21 6.02 -4.54 -9.44
CA HIS A 21 6.54 -3.22 -9.75
C HIS A 21 7.55 -2.73 -8.71
N ARG A 22 7.33 -3.07 -7.42
CA ARG A 22 8.06 -2.57 -6.23
C ARG A 22 7.85 -1.09 -5.89
N ASP A 23 7.09 -0.39 -6.72
CA ASP A 23 6.70 1.00 -6.49
C ASP A 23 5.31 1.28 -7.09
N TYR A 24 4.39 0.33 -6.89
CA TYR A 24 3.03 0.42 -7.41
C TYR A 24 2.18 1.36 -6.54
N HIS A 25 1.88 2.56 -7.03
CA HIS A 25 1.03 3.54 -6.33
C HIS A 25 0.31 4.48 -7.30
N PRO A 26 -0.72 5.24 -6.86
CA PRO A 26 -1.59 5.99 -7.76
C PRO A 26 -0.91 6.98 -8.70
N THR A 27 0.23 7.57 -8.31
CA THR A 27 0.94 8.54 -9.17
C THR A 27 1.82 7.90 -10.24
N ASN A 28 2.01 6.58 -10.22
CA ASN A 28 2.65 5.81 -11.30
C ASN A 28 1.63 5.22 -12.29
N ILE A 29 0.35 5.60 -12.16
CA ILE A 29 -0.73 5.22 -13.09
C ILE A 29 -1.02 6.38 -14.03
N LEU A 30 -0.84 6.15 -15.33
CA LEU A 30 -1.18 7.12 -16.36
C LEU A 30 -2.64 7.01 -16.75
N TRP A 31 -3.27 8.17 -16.94
CA TRP A 31 -4.64 8.32 -17.38
C TRP A 31 -4.67 9.09 -18.71
N GLN A 32 -5.56 8.68 -19.60
CA GLN A 32 -5.88 9.42 -20.81
C GLN A 32 -7.41 9.52 -20.90
N HIS A 33 -7.92 10.75 -20.73
CA HIS A 33 -9.34 10.98 -20.43
C HIS A 33 -9.74 10.20 -19.16
N ASP A 34 -10.83 9.42 -19.22
CA ASP A 34 -11.37 8.66 -18.08
C ASP A 34 -10.88 7.19 -18.06
N ALA A 35 -9.80 6.88 -18.78
CA ALA A 35 -9.27 5.52 -18.88
C ALA A 35 -7.79 5.44 -18.48
N ILE A 36 -7.41 4.33 -17.85
CA ILE A 36 -6.01 4.00 -17.58
C ILE A 36 -5.31 3.72 -18.91
N SER A 37 -4.18 4.39 -19.15
CA SER A 37 -3.37 4.25 -20.36
C SER A 37 -2.05 3.52 -20.13
N GLY A 38 -1.59 3.40 -18.88
CA GLY A 38 -0.38 2.64 -18.57
C GLY A 38 0.06 2.73 -17.11
N VAL A 39 1.06 1.92 -16.77
CA VAL A 39 1.81 1.95 -15.51
C VAL A 39 3.26 2.27 -15.86
N VAL A 40 3.90 3.19 -15.15
CA VAL A 40 5.26 3.68 -15.44
C VAL A 40 6.20 3.51 -14.25
N ASP A 41 7.49 3.70 -14.48
CA ASP A 41 8.56 3.62 -13.49
C ASP A 41 8.91 2.20 -13.00
N TRP A 42 9.02 1.27 -13.95
CA TRP A 42 9.34 -0.15 -13.71
C TRP A 42 10.81 -0.43 -13.32
N VAL A 43 11.60 0.56 -12.91
CA VAL A 43 13.05 0.41 -12.69
C VAL A 43 13.41 -0.62 -11.62
N ASN A 44 12.51 -0.82 -10.65
CA ASN A 44 12.69 -1.76 -9.54
C ASN A 44 11.96 -3.09 -9.75
N ALA A 45 11.34 -3.30 -10.91
CA ALA A 45 10.47 -4.43 -11.15
C ALA A 45 11.22 -5.77 -11.08
N CYS A 46 10.59 -6.77 -10.46
CA CYS A 46 11.19 -8.08 -10.26
C CYS A 46 10.14 -9.17 -10.09
N ARG A 47 10.57 -10.42 -9.83
CA ARG A 47 9.66 -11.49 -9.43
C ARG A 47 9.54 -11.54 -7.92
N GLY A 48 8.32 -11.52 -7.40
CA GLY A 48 8.06 -11.54 -5.96
C GLY A 48 6.59 -11.75 -5.59
N PRO A 49 6.25 -11.59 -4.30
CA PRO A 49 4.88 -11.70 -3.82
C PRO A 49 4.02 -10.51 -4.29
N ALA A 50 2.87 -10.79 -4.92
CA ALA A 50 1.90 -9.76 -5.33
C ALA A 50 1.49 -8.85 -4.16
N GLY A 51 1.45 -9.40 -2.93
CA GLY A 51 1.11 -8.67 -1.71
C GLY A 51 1.97 -7.43 -1.46
N VAL A 52 3.22 -7.40 -1.92
CA VAL A 52 4.11 -6.23 -1.77
C VAL A 52 3.59 -5.03 -2.56
N ASP A 53 3.21 -5.20 -3.83
CA ASP A 53 2.65 -4.11 -4.63
C ASP A 53 1.28 -3.68 -4.11
N VAL A 54 0.45 -4.66 -3.71
CA VAL A 54 -0.89 -4.38 -3.18
C VAL A 54 -0.80 -3.58 -1.89
N ALA A 55 0.05 -3.98 -0.95
CA ALA A 55 0.25 -3.27 0.30
C ALA A 55 0.83 -1.87 0.09
N HIS A 56 1.81 -1.71 -0.80
CA HIS A 56 2.40 -0.40 -1.13
C HIS A 56 1.35 0.58 -1.67
N CYS A 57 0.52 0.13 -2.62
CA CYS A 57 -0.54 0.95 -3.18
C CYS A 57 -1.61 1.27 -2.13
N ARG A 58 -2.02 0.26 -1.36
CA ARG A 58 -2.99 0.39 -0.26
C ARG A 58 -2.52 1.40 0.80
N MET A 59 -1.24 1.35 1.20
CA MET A 59 -0.68 2.30 2.15
C MET A 59 -0.65 3.73 1.60
N ASN A 60 -0.29 3.90 0.32
CA ASN A 60 -0.39 5.20 -0.36
C ASN A 60 -1.83 5.73 -0.35
N LEU A 61 -2.81 4.90 -0.71
CA LEU A 61 -4.23 5.28 -0.68
C LEU A 61 -4.69 5.65 0.73
N THR A 62 -4.25 4.90 1.75
CA THR A 62 -4.49 5.21 3.16
C THR A 62 -3.96 6.60 3.51
N LEU A 63 -2.72 6.92 3.15
CA LEU A 63 -2.12 8.22 3.44
C LEU A 63 -2.80 9.35 2.68
N MET A 64 -3.19 9.13 1.42
CA MET A 64 -3.82 10.14 0.56
C MET A 64 -5.28 10.41 0.92
N HIS A 65 -6.08 9.36 1.12
CA HIS A 65 -7.54 9.44 1.18
C HIS A 65 -8.16 8.76 2.41
N GLY A 66 -7.38 8.01 3.19
CA GLY A 66 -7.85 7.28 4.36
C GLY A 66 -8.18 5.81 4.06
N MET A 67 -8.47 5.06 5.12
CA MET A 67 -8.58 3.60 5.06
C MET A 67 -9.74 3.08 4.21
N ASP A 68 -10.85 3.79 4.13
CA ASP A 68 -12.04 3.25 3.44
C ASP A 68 -11.80 3.06 1.93
N LEU A 69 -11.04 3.96 1.29
CA LEU A 69 -10.62 3.78 -0.10
C LEU A 69 -9.59 2.66 -0.25
N ALA A 70 -8.67 2.53 0.70
CA ALA A 70 -7.66 1.48 0.71
C ALA A 70 -8.29 0.09 0.90
N ASP A 71 -9.34 -0.03 1.70
CA ASP A 71 -10.16 -1.23 1.90
C ASP A 71 -10.94 -1.59 0.64
N GLN A 72 -11.55 -0.61 -0.03
CA GLN A 72 -12.20 -0.84 -1.31
C GLN A 72 -11.22 -1.33 -2.39
N PHE A 73 -10.02 -0.75 -2.44
CA PHE A 73 -8.98 -1.21 -3.36
C PHE A 73 -8.59 -2.67 -3.12
N LEU A 74 -8.33 -3.05 -1.85
CA LEU A 74 -7.96 -4.43 -1.52
C LEU A 74 -9.08 -5.42 -1.83
N LEU A 75 -10.33 -5.07 -1.52
CA LEU A 75 -11.50 -5.88 -1.85
C LEU A 75 -11.56 -6.14 -3.36
N LEU A 76 -11.54 -5.09 -4.17
CA LEU A 76 -11.61 -5.21 -5.64
C LEU A 76 -10.41 -5.96 -6.22
N TYR A 77 -9.21 -5.74 -5.71
CA TYR A 77 -8.03 -6.48 -6.15
C TYR A 77 -8.19 -7.97 -5.86
N THR A 78 -8.66 -8.33 -4.67
CA THR A 78 -8.86 -9.73 -4.26
C THR A 78 -9.95 -10.42 -5.06
N GLU A 79 -11.03 -9.71 -5.39
CA GLU A 79 -12.13 -10.24 -6.23
C GLU A 79 -11.70 -10.48 -7.67
N LEU A 80 -10.82 -9.64 -8.22
CA LEU A 80 -10.43 -9.67 -9.63
C LEU A 80 -9.15 -10.49 -9.90
N ALA A 81 -8.27 -10.61 -8.92
CA ALA A 81 -7.00 -11.32 -9.09
C ALA A 81 -7.18 -12.83 -8.98
N GLU A 82 -6.71 -13.56 -9.99
CA GLU A 82 -6.76 -15.03 -9.96
C GLU A 82 -5.78 -15.60 -8.92
N SER A 83 -6.29 -16.49 -8.06
CA SER A 83 -5.46 -17.21 -7.07
C SER A 83 -4.66 -16.31 -6.14
N PHE A 84 -5.24 -15.18 -5.74
CA PHE A 84 -4.64 -14.24 -4.79
C PHE A 84 -5.38 -14.30 -3.46
N ASP A 85 -4.63 -14.50 -2.39
CA ASP A 85 -5.11 -14.39 -1.01
C ASP A 85 -4.23 -13.38 -0.28
N TYR A 86 -4.84 -12.40 0.37
CA TYR A 86 -4.13 -11.30 0.99
C TYR A 86 -3.79 -11.61 2.44
N HIS A 87 -2.50 -11.54 2.76
CA HIS A 87 -2.03 -11.73 4.13
C HIS A 87 -1.67 -10.38 4.77
N PRO A 88 -2.15 -10.05 5.99
CA PRO A 88 -1.91 -8.74 6.62
C PRO A 88 -0.44 -8.44 6.97
N TYR A 89 0.43 -9.45 6.90
CA TYR A 89 1.89 -9.27 6.95
C TYR A 89 2.38 -8.21 5.95
N TRP A 90 1.81 -8.17 4.74
CA TRP A 90 2.23 -7.23 3.71
C TRP A 90 1.86 -5.78 4.07
N ASP A 91 0.72 -5.55 4.71
CA ASP A 91 0.36 -4.22 5.25
C ASP A 91 1.37 -3.79 6.32
N VAL A 92 1.74 -4.69 7.23
CA VAL A 92 2.74 -4.36 8.26
C VAL A 92 4.10 -4.04 7.64
N ASP A 93 4.55 -4.84 6.66
CA ASP A 93 5.79 -4.58 5.92
C ASP A 93 5.78 -3.18 5.27
N SER A 94 4.69 -2.82 4.58
CA SER A 94 4.56 -1.51 3.94
C SER A 94 4.44 -0.34 4.93
N ILE A 95 3.75 -0.53 6.06
CA ILE A 95 3.67 0.48 7.12
C ILE A 95 5.05 0.74 7.72
N LEU A 96 5.83 -0.31 7.99
CA LEU A 96 7.18 -0.18 8.53
C LEU A 96 8.11 0.56 7.55
N ASP A 97 7.98 0.30 6.24
CA ASP A 97 8.77 0.94 5.20
C ASP A 97 8.41 2.42 5.00
N LEU A 98 7.10 2.74 4.92
CA LEU A 98 6.64 4.08 4.54
C LEU A 98 6.37 5.04 5.71
N CYS A 99 6.14 4.52 6.92
CA CYS A 99 5.65 5.34 8.04
C CYS A 99 6.65 5.50 9.18
N LEU A 100 7.81 4.86 9.13
CA LEU A 100 8.84 5.00 10.16
C LEU A 100 9.96 5.95 9.73
N PRO A 101 10.50 6.78 10.65
CA PRO A 101 10.08 6.97 12.04
C PRO A 101 8.77 7.76 12.18
N THR A 102 8.39 8.54 11.16
CA THR A 102 7.08 9.19 11.05
C THR A 102 6.69 9.26 9.57
N PRO A 103 5.40 9.08 9.22
CA PRO A 103 4.95 9.22 7.84
C PRO A 103 5.15 10.67 7.38
N SER A 104 5.55 10.82 6.12
CA SER A 104 5.83 12.12 5.51
C SER A 104 4.92 12.36 4.31
N PHE A 105 4.62 13.63 4.04
CA PHE A 105 3.88 13.99 2.85
C PHE A 105 4.77 13.79 1.62
N TYR A 106 4.34 12.96 0.68
CA TYR A 106 5.08 12.74 -0.56
C TYR A 106 4.79 13.89 -1.53
N THR A 107 5.80 14.73 -1.78
CA THR A 107 5.67 15.97 -2.57
C THR A 107 4.98 15.78 -3.92
N PRO A 108 5.25 14.70 -4.70
CA PRO A 108 4.56 14.49 -5.97
C PRO A 108 3.03 14.39 -5.87
N TRP A 109 2.45 13.99 -4.73
CA TRP A 109 0.99 14.03 -4.57
C TRP A 109 0.42 15.44 -4.83
N GLN A 110 1.15 16.49 -4.40
CA GLN A 110 0.76 17.87 -4.68
C GLN A 110 0.87 18.22 -6.16
N THR A 111 1.90 17.73 -6.86
CA THR A 111 2.05 17.89 -8.32
C THR A 111 0.86 17.28 -9.07
N PHE A 112 0.27 16.21 -8.53
CA PHE A 112 -0.93 15.55 -9.07
C PHE A 112 -2.25 16.07 -8.48
N GLY A 113 -2.24 17.23 -7.82
CA GLY A 113 -3.46 17.92 -7.40
C GLY A 113 -4.01 17.55 -6.02
N LEU A 114 -3.32 16.70 -5.25
CA LEU A 114 -3.70 16.45 -3.86
C LEU A 114 -3.31 17.66 -3.00
N GLY A 115 -4.28 18.18 -2.22
CA GLY A 115 -3.98 19.20 -1.21
C GLY A 115 -2.99 18.70 -0.17
N THR A 116 -2.24 19.62 0.46
CA THR A 116 -1.31 19.26 1.54
C THR A 116 -2.05 18.60 2.69
N ILE A 117 -1.53 17.46 3.14
CA ILE A 117 -2.02 16.74 4.33
C ILE A 117 -1.02 16.99 5.46
N VAL A 118 -1.50 17.53 6.57
CA VAL A 118 -0.64 17.84 7.72
C VAL A 118 -0.13 16.55 8.38
N PRO A 119 1.09 16.55 8.96
CA PRO A 119 1.72 15.35 9.51
C PRO A 119 0.85 14.58 10.53
N GLN A 120 0.06 15.29 11.34
CA GLN A 120 -0.84 14.68 12.33
C GLN A 120 -1.91 13.80 11.68
N VAL A 121 -2.42 14.21 10.51
CA VAL A 121 -3.43 13.43 9.77
C VAL A 121 -2.78 12.21 9.12
N LEU A 122 -1.55 12.34 8.62
CA LEU A 122 -0.79 11.20 8.09
C LEU A 122 -0.52 10.15 9.18
N GLN A 123 -0.08 10.61 10.36
CA GLN A 123 0.15 9.74 11.51
C GLN A 123 -1.14 9.02 11.93
N GLN A 124 -2.24 9.77 12.09
CA GLN A 124 -3.54 9.19 12.45
C GLN A 124 -4.01 8.13 11.44
N ARG A 125 -3.81 8.37 10.13
CA ARG A 125 -4.16 7.42 9.07
C ARG A 125 -3.29 6.15 9.12
N ALA A 126 -1.98 6.31 9.35
CA ALA A 126 -1.08 5.17 9.52
C ALA A 126 -1.43 4.34 10.76
N ASP A 127 -1.71 4.99 11.90
CA ASP A 127 -2.11 4.31 13.14
C ASP A 127 -3.44 3.57 12.96
N THR A 128 -4.43 4.21 12.33
CA THR A 128 -5.73 3.58 12.02
C THR A 128 -5.57 2.36 11.12
N HIS A 129 -4.66 2.42 10.13
CA HIS A 129 -4.37 1.30 9.25
C HIS A 129 -3.81 0.12 10.04
N LEU A 130 -2.80 0.39 10.87
CA LEU A 130 -2.20 -0.63 11.72
C LEU A 130 -3.23 -1.25 12.68
N GLU A 131 -4.08 -0.43 13.33
CA GLU A 131 -5.12 -0.91 14.23
C GLU A 131 -6.12 -1.84 13.52
N ARG A 132 -6.61 -1.48 12.32
CA ARG A 132 -7.53 -2.31 11.53
C ARG A 132 -6.88 -3.65 11.14
N VAL A 133 -5.63 -3.61 10.68
CA VAL A 133 -4.85 -4.80 10.34
C VAL A 133 -4.72 -5.72 11.55
N MET A 134 -4.34 -5.17 12.71
CA MET A 134 -4.14 -5.97 13.92
C MET A 134 -5.44 -6.51 14.54
N THR A 135 -6.58 -5.85 14.31
CA THR A 135 -7.90 -6.31 14.79
C THR A 135 -8.46 -7.44 13.93
N SER A 136 -8.01 -7.55 12.67
CA SER A 136 -8.48 -8.55 11.71
C SER A 136 -7.69 -9.87 11.76
N LEU A 137 -6.67 -9.96 12.63
CA LEU A 137 -5.77 -11.09 12.86
C LEU A 137 -6.13 -11.89 14.13
#